data_AF-A0A936SY46-F1
#
_entry.id   AF-A0A936SY46-F1
#
_cell.length_a   1.000
_cell.length_b   1.000
_cell.length_c   1.000
_cell.angle_alpha   90.00
_cell.angle_beta   90.00
_cell.angle_gamma   90.00
#
_symmetry.space_group_name_H-M   'P 1'
#
loop_
_entity.id
_entity.type
_entity.pdbx_description
1 polymer ?
#
loop_
_entity_poly.entity_id
_entity_poly.type
_entity_poly.pdbx_seq_one_letter_code
_entity_poly.pdbx_strand_id
1 'polypeptide(L)'
;MRYVRASAIVLLLSSLALLARAPMAAGRQSHALHLGDPVAQPPPGTYLFVELWVEVRGTGTLPPLIVEAPGYQFNPPTGVLLPTLQPIPPLYPSSWGFAGHGTSRKGTAGSGTRSNLSVIPTMPYSTTLAIGDGTAGPEYEHTRTATVELLAADEDGVLLAQIDGAQIELVPGGRWQKTVGADLKAAPYKGHYDVISSVTNYGWQVRRLAHAPTEFVWLPAAVR
;
A
#
# COMPACT_ATOMS: atom_id res chain seq x y z
N MET A 1 4.33 58.70 64.15
CA MET A 1 4.02 57.94 65.38
C MET A 1 2.89 56.97 65.03
N ARG A 2 2.96 55.64 65.09
CA ARG A 2 3.79 54.66 65.81
C ARG A 2 4.08 53.45 64.89
N TYR A 3 5.23 52.83 65.11
CA TYR A 3 5.69 51.54 64.58
C TYR A 3 5.13 50.37 65.41
N VAL A 4 4.83 49.21 64.78
CA VAL A 4 5.01 47.81 65.28
C VAL A 4 5.06 46.90 64.02
N ARG A 5 6.19 46.34 63.54
CA ARG A 5 6.86 45.04 63.85
C ARG A 5 5.89 43.83 63.78
N ALA A 6 6.16 42.65 63.22
CA ALA A 6 7.36 41.85 62.99
C ALA A 6 7.07 40.81 61.87
N SER A 7 7.97 40.58 60.92
CA SER A 7 8.89 39.43 60.83
C SER A 7 8.24 38.03 60.82
N ALA A 8 8.23 37.38 59.65
CA ALA A 8 8.43 35.94 59.51
C ALA A 8 9.31 35.68 58.28
N ILE A 9 10.50 35.14 58.55
CA ILE A 9 11.50 34.62 57.61
C ILE A 9 11.28 33.09 57.53
N VAL A 10 11.91 32.42 56.54
CA VAL A 10 12.27 30.97 56.48
C VAL A 10 11.22 30.14 55.68
N LEU A 11 11.51 29.34 54.64
CA LEU A 11 12.73 28.76 54.03
C LEU A 11 12.48 28.35 52.56
N LEU A 12 13.59 28.18 51.84
CA LEU A 12 13.81 27.54 50.53
C LEU A 12 12.93 26.31 50.22
N LEU A 13 12.63 26.09 48.93
CA LEU A 13 13.22 24.97 48.17
C LEU A 13 13.00 25.12 46.66
N SER A 14 14.13 25.14 45.97
CA SER A 14 14.30 25.13 44.52
C SER A 14 13.92 23.77 43.93
N SER A 15 13.12 23.76 42.88
CA SER A 15 13.03 22.62 41.96
C SER A 15 12.93 23.13 40.52
N LEU A 16 14.08 23.56 40.01
CA LEU A 16 14.37 23.59 38.58
C LEU A 16 14.44 22.13 38.12
N ALA A 17 13.33 21.58 37.61
CA ALA A 17 13.37 20.35 36.83
C ALA A 17 13.72 20.72 35.39
N LEU A 18 15.01 20.75 35.11
CA LEU A 18 15.56 20.77 33.77
C LEU A 18 15.17 19.45 33.08
N LEU A 19 14.06 19.43 32.32
CA LEU A 19 13.82 18.32 31.39
C LEU A 19 14.78 18.49 30.20
N ALA A 20 16.01 18.02 30.41
CA ALA A 20 16.91 17.67 29.33
C ALA A 20 16.21 16.59 28.50
N ARG A 21 15.63 17.01 27.37
CA ARG A 21 15.15 16.10 26.33
C ARG A 21 16.38 15.36 25.82
N ALA A 22 16.57 14.13 26.29
CA ALA A 22 17.55 13.22 25.71
C ALA A 22 17.25 13.12 24.21
N PRO A 23 18.26 13.23 23.33
CA PRO A 23 18.06 12.86 21.94
C PRO A 23 17.74 11.37 21.94
N MET A 24 16.48 11.02 21.66
CA MET A 24 16.16 9.68 21.22
C MET A 24 16.90 9.47 19.90
N ALA A 25 18.13 8.98 20.01
CA ALA A 25 18.73 8.18 18.96
C ALA A 25 17.77 7.00 18.76
N ALA A 26 16.84 7.15 17.83
CA ALA A 26 16.12 6.04 17.26
C ALA A 26 17.19 5.14 16.66
N GLY A 27 17.58 4.11 17.42
CA GLY A 27 18.35 3.00 16.93
C GLY A 27 17.56 2.39 15.79
N ARG A 28 17.91 2.79 14.57
CA ARG A 28 17.49 2.13 13.34
C ARG A 28 18.16 0.77 13.40
N GLN A 29 17.46 -0.20 13.99
CA GLN A 29 17.83 -1.60 13.83
C GLN A 29 17.70 -1.87 12.33
N SER A 30 18.83 -1.83 11.63
CA SER A 30 18.99 -2.43 10.32
C SER A 30 18.79 -3.93 10.50
N HIS A 31 17.53 -4.38 10.56
CA HIS A 31 17.21 -5.76 10.23
C HIS A 31 17.73 -5.92 8.81
N ALA A 32 18.84 -6.65 8.67
CA ALA A 32 19.30 -7.07 7.37
C ALA A 32 18.12 -7.78 6.71
N LEU A 33 17.62 -7.23 5.60
CA LEU A 33 16.64 -7.90 4.77
C LEU A 33 17.28 -9.24 4.38
N HIS A 34 16.62 -10.34 4.70
CA HIS A 34 17.12 -11.67 4.48
C HIS A 34 16.12 -12.41 3.61
N LEU A 35 16.03 -11.96 2.37
CA LEU A 35 15.45 -12.77 1.32
C LEU A 35 16.29 -14.06 1.22
N GLY A 36 15.63 -15.22 1.13
CA GLY A 36 16.30 -16.45 0.74
C GLY A 36 16.90 -16.34 -0.67
N ASP A 37 17.43 -17.44 -1.20
CA ASP A 37 17.96 -17.44 -2.56
C ASP A 37 16.84 -17.11 -3.56
N PRO A 38 16.99 -16.05 -4.38
CA PRO A 38 16.00 -15.70 -5.39
C PRO A 38 15.77 -16.83 -6.39
N VAL A 39 14.52 -17.12 -6.72
CA VAL A 39 14.23 -18.03 -7.84
C VAL A 39 14.42 -17.32 -9.17
N ALA A 40 14.99 -18.02 -10.16
CA ALA A 40 15.19 -17.46 -11.50
C ALA A 40 13.90 -17.46 -12.36
N GLN A 41 12.93 -18.31 -12.00
CA GLN A 41 11.65 -18.46 -12.68
C GLN A 41 10.57 -18.91 -11.69
N PRO A 42 9.28 -18.71 -12.01
CA PRO A 42 8.19 -19.13 -11.14
C PRO A 42 8.20 -20.64 -10.90
N PRO A 43 7.92 -21.12 -9.68
CA PRO A 43 7.78 -22.54 -9.42
C PRO A 43 6.69 -23.18 -10.33
N PRO A 44 6.90 -24.42 -10.81
CA PRO A 44 5.97 -25.08 -11.73
C PRO A 44 4.52 -25.08 -11.22
N GLY A 45 3.58 -24.69 -12.07
CA GLY A 45 2.15 -24.68 -11.73
C GLY A 45 1.73 -23.56 -10.77
N THR A 46 2.62 -22.62 -10.46
CA THR A 46 2.31 -21.47 -9.59
C THR A 46 2.33 -20.13 -10.34
N TYR A 47 1.83 -19.09 -9.67
CA TYR A 47 1.96 -17.69 -10.05
C TYR A 47 2.04 -16.81 -8.81
N LEU A 48 2.80 -15.72 -8.84
CA LEU A 48 2.86 -14.73 -7.78
C LEU A 48 1.66 -13.80 -7.87
N PHE A 49 1.01 -13.50 -6.72
CA PHE A 49 -0.02 -12.46 -6.67
C PHE A 49 0.37 -11.35 -5.71
N VAL A 50 0.44 -10.12 -6.23
CA VAL A 50 0.73 -8.90 -5.46
C VAL A 50 -0.40 -7.91 -5.68
N GLU A 51 -0.86 -7.26 -4.63
CA GLU A 51 -1.94 -6.27 -4.71
C GLU A 51 -1.49 -4.90 -4.22
N LEU A 52 -1.69 -3.90 -5.08
CA LEU A 52 -1.42 -2.49 -4.87
C LEU A 52 -2.76 -1.78 -4.70
N TRP A 53 -2.98 -1.20 -3.53
CA TRP A 53 -4.29 -0.66 -3.18
C TRP A 53 -4.21 0.73 -2.56
N VAL A 54 -5.12 1.62 -2.95
CA VAL A 54 -5.31 2.93 -2.32
C VAL A 54 -6.72 3.04 -1.76
N GLU A 55 -6.83 3.06 -0.44
CA GLU A 55 -8.10 3.33 0.24
C GLU A 55 -8.16 4.79 0.70
N VAL A 56 -9.22 5.49 0.32
CA VAL A 56 -9.48 6.87 0.76
C VAL A 56 -10.65 6.84 1.74
N ARG A 57 -10.36 7.18 2.99
CA ARG A 57 -11.39 7.39 4.02
C ARG A 57 -11.62 8.87 4.22
N GLY A 58 -12.84 9.23 4.58
CA GLY A 58 -13.16 10.63 4.88
C GLY A 58 -14.00 10.81 6.14
N THR A 59 -13.78 11.92 6.85
CA THR A 59 -14.63 12.42 7.93
C THR A 59 -15.03 13.89 7.70
N GLY A 60 -16.15 14.34 8.31
CA GLY A 60 -16.67 15.70 8.16
C GLY A 60 -17.55 15.88 6.92
N THR A 61 -17.51 17.07 6.32
CA THR A 61 -18.25 17.38 5.09
C THR A 61 -17.26 17.43 3.92
N LEU A 62 -17.30 16.41 3.07
CA LEU A 62 -16.42 16.26 1.91
C LEU A 62 -17.25 16.07 0.62
N PRO A 63 -16.71 16.41 -0.56
CA PRO A 63 -17.30 16.07 -1.84
C PRO A 63 -17.43 14.54 -1.98
N PRO A 64 -18.64 14.01 -2.19
CA PRO A 64 -18.82 12.58 -2.36
C PRO A 64 -18.29 12.14 -3.74
N LEU A 65 -17.50 11.07 -3.77
CA LEU A 65 -17.11 10.40 -5.02
C LEU A 65 -17.50 8.93 -4.97
N ILE A 66 -18.13 8.46 -6.04
CA ILE A 66 -18.40 7.04 -6.25
C ILE A 66 -17.37 6.53 -7.24
N VAL A 67 -16.64 5.48 -6.86
CA VAL A 67 -15.74 4.77 -7.79
C VAL A 67 -16.37 3.46 -8.25
N GLU A 68 -16.30 3.20 -9.55
CA GLU A 68 -17.02 2.10 -10.20
C GLU A 68 -16.31 0.74 -10.04
N ALA A 69 -17.12 -0.31 -10.12
CA ALA A 69 -16.91 -1.69 -9.68
C ALA A 69 -15.50 -2.33 -9.89
N PRO A 70 -15.12 -3.30 -9.03
CA PRO A 70 -13.86 -4.01 -9.17
C PRO A 70 -13.79 -4.75 -10.50
N GLY A 71 -12.59 -4.89 -11.07
CA GLY A 71 -12.32 -5.67 -12.28
C GLY A 71 -11.93 -7.13 -12.01
N TYR A 72 -11.60 -7.46 -10.76
CA TYR A 72 -11.33 -8.83 -10.31
C TYR A 72 -11.76 -9.03 -8.84
N GLN A 73 -11.87 -10.28 -8.43
CA GLN A 73 -11.98 -10.71 -7.03
C GLN A 73 -10.89 -11.74 -6.73
N PHE A 74 -10.15 -11.51 -5.66
CA PHE A 74 -9.20 -12.48 -5.12
C PHE A 74 -9.67 -12.94 -3.74
N ASN A 75 -9.61 -14.25 -3.51
CA ASN A 75 -9.92 -14.86 -2.22
C ASN A 75 -8.61 -15.36 -1.58
N PRO A 76 -8.00 -14.59 -0.64
CA PRO A 76 -6.71 -14.96 -0.08
C PRO A 76 -6.65 -16.34 0.60
N PRO A 77 -7.68 -16.76 1.38
CA PRO A 77 -7.72 -18.12 1.93
C PRO A 77 -7.63 -19.24 0.90
N THR A 78 -8.16 -19.07 -0.31
CA THR A 78 -8.23 -20.14 -1.32
C THR A 78 -7.29 -19.92 -2.50
N GLY A 79 -6.71 -18.73 -2.66
CA GLY A 79 -5.89 -18.34 -3.81
C GLY A 79 -6.67 -18.20 -5.12
N VAL A 80 -8.01 -18.22 -5.06
CA VAL A 80 -8.88 -18.14 -6.23
C VAL A 80 -8.95 -16.70 -6.74
N LEU A 81 -8.67 -16.52 -8.03
CA LEU A 81 -8.73 -15.24 -8.74
C LEU A 81 -9.79 -15.30 -9.84
N LEU A 82 -10.83 -14.49 -9.69
CA LEU A 82 -12.02 -14.47 -10.55
C LEU A 82 -12.18 -13.11 -11.27
N PRO A 83 -12.62 -13.10 -12.54
CA PRO A 83 -13.08 -11.88 -13.19
C PRO A 83 -14.40 -11.42 -12.55
N THR A 84 -14.66 -10.12 -12.59
CA THR A 84 -15.96 -9.54 -12.23
C THR A 84 -16.68 -8.99 -13.44
N LEU A 85 -16.07 -8.00 -14.11
CA LEU A 85 -16.63 -7.30 -15.26
C LEU A 85 -15.77 -7.45 -16.52
N GLN A 86 -14.46 -7.65 -16.34
CA GLN A 86 -13.50 -7.78 -17.42
C GLN A 86 -12.81 -9.14 -17.34
N PRO A 87 -12.48 -9.75 -18.50
CA PRO A 87 -11.72 -10.99 -18.49
C PRO A 87 -10.36 -10.77 -17.85
N ILE A 88 -9.90 -11.76 -17.08
CA ILE A 88 -8.54 -11.78 -16.57
C ILE A 88 -7.57 -11.88 -17.77
N PRO A 89 -6.52 -11.04 -17.84
CA PRO A 89 -5.48 -11.16 -18.86
C PRO A 89 -4.87 -12.57 -18.90
N PRO A 90 -4.48 -13.07 -20.08
CA PRO A 90 -3.85 -14.39 -20.20
C PRO A 90 -2.56 -14.46 -19.39
N LEU A 91 -2.32 -15.60 -18.75
CA LEU A 91 -1.12 -15.84 -17.95
C LEU A 91 -0.25 -16.94 -18.56
N TYR A 92 0.78 -16.53 -19.30
CA TYR A 92 1.71 -17.46 -19.94
C TYR A 92 2.49 -18.27 -18.89
N PRO A 93 2.87 -19.53 -19.18
CA PRO A 93 3.63 -20.36 -18.24
C PRO A 93 4.91 -19.71 -17.72
N SER A 94 5.56 -18.89 -18.55
CA SER A 94 6.78 -18.13 -18.18
C SER A 94 6.51 -16.85 -17.40
N SER A 95 5.25 -16.36 -17.37
CA SER A 95 4.89 -15.17 -16.60
C SER A 95 4.94 -15.45 -15.11
N TRP A 96 5.48 -14.49 -14.36
CA TRP A 96 5.60 -14.56 -12.91
C TRP A 96 4.26 -14.54 -12.20
N GLY A 97 3.31 -13.76 -12.68
CA GLY A 97 1.96 -13.78 -12.11
C GLY A 97 1.19 -12.52 -12.39
N PHE A 98 0.50 -11.98 -11.38
CA PHE A 98 -0.36 -10.82 -11.52
C PHE A 98 -0.08 -9.77 -10.45
N ALA A 99 -0.13 -8.51 -10.88
CA ALA A 99 -0.24 -7.35 -10.02
C ALA A 99 -1.67 -6.80 -10.12
N GLY A 100 -2.42 -6.92 -9.03
CA GLY A 100 -3.72 -6.28 -8.83
C GLY A 100 -3.54 -4.83 -8.43
N HIS A 101 -4.28 -3.94 -9.05
CA HIS A 101 -4.28 -2.51 -8.76
C HIS A 101 -5.69 -2.09 -8.41
N GLY A 102 -5.87 -1.25 -7.40
CA GLY A 102 -7.19 -0.75 -7.11
C GLY A 102 -7.27 0.41 -6.15
N THR A 103 -8.47 0.95 -6.08
CA THR A 103 -8.84 2.06 -5.21
C THR A 103 -10.18 1.78 -4.57
N SER A 104 -10.35 2.18 -3.31
CA SER A 104 -11.64 2.14 -2.62
C SER A 104 -11.91 3.45 -1.89
N ARG A 105 -13.19 3.80 -1.75
CA ARG A 105 -13.63 4.95 -0.95
C ARG A 105 -14.55 4.51 0.17
N LYS A 106 -14.40 5.14 1.34
CA LYS A 106 -15.20 4.86 2.55
C LYS A 106 -15.50 6.14 3.34
N GLY A 107 -16.58 6.09 4.12
CA GLY A 107 -17.00 7.20 4.97
C GLY A 107 -17.49 8.39 4.14
N THR A 108 -17.14 9.60 4.56
CA THR A 108 -17.61 10.82 3.89
C THR A 108 -16.82 11.15 2.62
N ALA A 109 -15.68 10.48 2.38
CA ALA A 109 -14.98 10.56 1.10
C ALA A 109 -15.77 9.89 -0.04
N GLY A 110 -16.75 9.04 0.28
CA GLY A 110 -17.61 8.39 -0.70
C GLY A 110 -17.61 6.88 -0.58
N SER A 111 -17.87 6.19 -1.69
CA SER A 111 -18.10 4.75 -1.71
C SER A 111 -17.62 4.09 -2.99
N GLY A 112 -17.58 2.76 -2.97
CA GLY A 112 -17.25 1.95 -4.13
C GLY A 112 -15.80 1.46 -4.13
N THR A 113 -15.50 0.67 -5.14
CA THR A 113 -14.18 0.06 -5.35
C THR A 113 -13.97 -0.14 -6.83
N ARG A 114 -12.81 0.27 -7.33
CA ARG A 114 -12.34 0.06 -8.70
C ARG A 114 -11.05 -0.72 -8.67
N SER A 115 -10.92 -1.73 -9.52
CA SER A 115 -9.67 -2.48 -9.64
C SER A 115 -9.42 -2.97 -11.06
N ASN A 116 -8.15 -3.23 -11.37
CA ASN A 116 -7.70 -3.82 -12.62
C ASN A 116 -6.53 -4.76 -12.35
N LEU A 117 -6.29 -5.70 -13.26
CA LEU A 117 -5.24 -6.68 -13.15
C LEU A 117 -4.20 -6.46 -14.26
N SER A 118 -2.94 -6.64 -13.94
CA SER A 118 -1.83 -6.59 -14.89
C SER A 118 -0.95 -7.83 -14.74
N VAL A 119 -0.38 -8.32 -15.83
CA VAL A 119 0.56 -9.45 -15.80
C VAL A 119 1.91 -8.95 -15.29
N ILE A 120 2.55 -9.75 -14.45
CA ILE A 120 3.97 -9.64 -14.10
C ILE A 120 4.71 -10.59 -15.04
N PRO A 121 5.30 -10.11 -16.14
CA PRO A 121 5.91 -11.00 -17.14
C PRO A 121 7.25 -11.58 -16.66
N THR A 122 8.04 -10.79 -15.94
CA THR A 122 9.38 -11.14 -15.45
C THR A 122 9.66 -10.40 -14.15
N MET A 123 10.68 -10.84 -13.40
CA MET A 123 11.36 -10.02 -12.39
C MET A 123 12.69 -9.48 -12.95
N PRO A 124 13.10 -8.26 -12.59
CA PRO A 124 12.33 -7.28 -11.83
C PRO A 124 11.12 -6.74 -12.63
N TYR A 125 10.09 -6.28 -11.93
CA TYR A 125 8.87 -5.69 -12.49
C TYR A 125 8.59 -4.33 -11.84
N SER A 126 8.39 -3.29 -12.65
CA SER A 126 8.12 -1.94 -12.16
C SER A 126 6.68 -1.52 -12.45
N THR A 127 6.05 -0.87 -11.49
CA THR A 127 4.72 -0.30 -11.57
C THR A 127 4.60 0.92 -10.65
N THR A 128 3.40 1.46 -10.48
CA THR A 128 3.19 2.67 -9.67
C THR A 128 2.04 2.51 -8.68
N LEU A 129 2.11 3.27 -7.59
CA LEU A 129 1.09 3.38 -6.55
C LEU A 129 0.87 4.86 -6.23
N ALA A 130 -0.38 5.29 -6.11
CA ALA A 130 -0.67 6.65 -5.64
C ALA A 130 -0.48 6.72 -4.12
N ILE A 131 0.19 7.76 -3.63
CA ILE A 131 0.40 8.06 -2.20
C ILE A 131 -0.09 9.48 -1.95
N GLY A 132 -0.88 9.67 -0.88
CA GLY A 132 -1.29 11.02 -0.48
C GLY A 132 -0.08 11.94 -0.27
N ASP A 133 -0.20 13.19 -0.69
CA ASP A 133 0.89 14.18 -0.55
C ASP A 133 0.72 15.11 0.66
N GLY A 134 -0.37 14.95 1.42
CA GLY A 134 -0.71 15.76 2.59
C GLY A 134 -1.55 16.99 2.27
N THR A 135 -1.98 17.15 1.01
CA THR A 135 -2.81 18.27 0.57
C THR A 135 -4.15 17.79 0.02
N ALA A 136 -5.17 18.63 0.16
CA ALA A 136 -6.45 18.46 -0.51
C ALA A 136 -6.62 19.62 -1.50
N GLY A 137 -7.02 19.30 -2.73
CA GLY A 137 -7.43 20.25 -3.73
C GLY A 137 -8.80 20.87 -3.41
N PRO A 138 -9.38 21.63 -4.35
CA PRO A 138 -10.70 22.23 -4.15
C PRO A 138 -11.82 21.19 -3.92
N GLU A 139 -11.62 19.95 -4.37
CA GLU A 139 -12.63 18.89 -4.28
C GLU A 139 -12.13 17.59 -3.63
N TYR A 140 -10.88 17.16 -3.88
CA TYR A 140 -10.40 15.84 -3.46
C TYR A 140 -8.99 15.88 -2.88
N GLU A 141 -8.63 14.83 -2.16
CA GLU A 141 -7.26 14.54 -1.76
C GLU A 141 -6.31 14.57 -2.97
N HIS A 142 -5.13 15.15 -2.79
CA HIS A 142 -4.07 15.06 -3.77
C HIS A 142 -3.19 13.85 -3.49
N THR A 143 -2.69 13.26 -4.57
CA THR A 143 -1.76 12.15 -4.51
C THR A 143 -0.59 12.42 -5.43
N ARG A 144 0.57 11.90 -5.05
CA ARG A 144 1.73 11.76 -5.93
C ARG A 144 1.87 10.31 -6.36
N THR A 145 2.50 10.11 -7.50
CA THR A 145 2.90 8.78 -7.98
C THR A 145 4.16 8.33 -7.26
N ALA A 146 4.16 7.10 -6.74
CA ALA A 146 5.33 6.42 -6.22
C ALA A 146 5.64 5.19 -7.06
N THR A 147 6.92 4.93 -7.30
CA THR A 147 7.38 3.70 -7.96
C THR A 147 7.28 2.54 -7.00
N VAL A 148 6.83 1.39 -7.52
CA VAL A 148 6.88 0.09 -6.86
C VAL A 148 7.63 -0.86 -7.79
N GLU A 149 8.78 -1.35 -7.35
CA GLU A 149 9.56 -2.35 -8.06
C GLU A 149 9.52 -3.66 -7.30
N LEU A 150 9.04 -4.70 -7.94
CA LEU A 150 9.15 -6.08 -7.48
C LEU A 150 10.51 -6.57 -7.97
N LEU A 151 11.46 -6.78 -7.06
CA LEU A 151 12.86 -7.03 -7.42
C LEU A 151 13.12 -8.52 -7.62
N ALA A 152 12.66 -9.33 -6.67
CA ALA A 152 12.85 -10.78 -6.66
C ALA A 152 11.82 -11.45 -5.74
N ALA A 153 11.59 -12.75 -5.92
CA ALA A 153 10.94 -13.59 -4.91
C ALA A 153 11.76 -14.87 -4.71
N ASP A 154 11.64 -15.49 -3.54
CA ASP A 154 12.24 -16.78 -3.23
C ASP A 154 11.24 -17.94 -3.36
N GLU A 155 11.68 -19.16 -3.03
CA GLU A 155 10.86 -20.39 -3.13
C GLU A 155 9.63 -20.36 -2.20
N ASP A 156 9.74 -19.70 -1.05
CA ASP A 156 8.66 -19.55 -0.07
C ASP A 156 7.67 -18.44 -0.48
N GLY A 157 7.99 -17.68 -1.53
CA GLY A 157 7.19 -16.58 -2.04
C GLY A 157 7.35 -15.31 -1.23
N VAL A 158 8.43 -15.18 -0.45
CA VAL A 158 8.84 -13.90 0.12
C VAL A 158 9.26 -12.99 -1.03
N LEU A 159 8.73 -11.78 -1.04
CA LEU A 159 8.93 -10.79 -2.08
C LEU A 159 9.89 -9.72 -1.57
N LEU A 160 10.99 -9.50 -2.28
CA LEU A 160 11.78 -8.30 -2.13
C LEU A 160 11.26 -7.23 -3.09
N ALA A 161 10.89 -6.07 -2.54
CA ALA A 161 10.38 -4.95 -3.30
C ALA A 161 11.09 -3.64 -2.93
N GLN A 162 11.11 -2.68 -3.85
CA GLN A 162 11.41 -1.29 -3.56
C GLN A 162 10.14 -0.45 -3.73
N ILE A 163 9.67 0.13 -2.63
CA ILE A 163 8.42 0.90 -2.58
C ILE A 163 8.77 2.33 -2.14
N ASP A 164 8.46 3.32 -2.98
CA ASP A 164 8.72 4.74 -2.67
C ASP A 164 10.21 4.99 -2.30
N GLY A 165 11.12 4.29 -2.99
CA GLY A 165 12.57 4.34 -2.76
C GLY A 165 13.08 3.49 -1.60
N ALA A 166 12.21 2.96 -0.74
CA ALA A 166 12.59 2.09 0.38
C ALA A 166 12.54 0.62 -0.01
N GLN A 167 13.60 -0.12 0.28
CA GLN A 167 13.63 -1.56 0.09
C GLN A 167 12.90 -2.26 1.25
N ILE A 168 11.97 -3.15 0.92
CA ILE A 168 11.06 -3.83 1.84
C ILE A 168 11.02 -5.32 1.48
N GLU A 169 11.02 -6.17 2.48
CA GLU A 169 10.74 -7.60 2.35
C GLU A 169 9.32 -7.86 2.81
N LEU A 170 8.55 -8.57 1.98
CA LEU A 170 7.16 -8.92 2.22
C LEU A 170 7.03 -10.44 2.16
N VAL A 171 6.92 -11.09 3.31
CA VAL A 171 6.51 -12.50 3.39
C VAL A 171 5.09 -12.69 2.81
N PRO A 172 4.67 -13.90 2.42
CA PRO A 172 3.28 -14.15 2.03
C PRO A 172 2.29 -13.70 3.14
N GLY A 173 1.25 -12.95 2.75
CA GLY A 173 0.32 -12.27 3.64
C GLY A 173 0.85 -10.95 4.24
N GLY A 174 2.14 -10.67 4.04
CA GLY A 174 2.80 -9.45 4.47
C GLY A 174 2.34 -8.22 3.68
N ARG A 175 2.30 -7.07 4.36
CA ARG A 175 1.79 -5.82 3.81
C ARG A 175 2.67 -4.64 4.18
N TRP A 176 3.06 -3.87 3.18
CA TRP A 176 3.52 -2.50 3.35
C TRP A 176 2.31 -1.56 3.31
N GLN A 177 2.29 -0.55 4.19
CA GLN A 177 1.22 0.45 4.21
C GLN A 177 1.76 1.83 4.60
N LYS A 178 1.21 2.87 3.97
CA LYS A 178 1.44 4.27 4.30
C LYS A 178 0.13 5.04 4.33
N THR A 179 -0.10 5.76 5.41
CA THR A 179 -1.28 6.63 5.56
C THR A 179 -0.83 8.09 5.54
N VAL A 180 -1.48 8.91 4.72
CA VAL A 180 -1.25 10.35 4.65
C VAL A 180 -2.59 11.08 4.75
N GLY A 181 -2.71 11.95 5.74
CA GLY A 181 -3.91 12.75 5.99
C GLY A 181 -3.89 14.08 5.25
N ALA A 182 -5.06 14.58 4.84
CA ALA A 182 -5.23 15.89 4.21
C ALA A 182 -6.54 16.56 4.64
N ASP A 183 -6.46 17.81 5.09
CA ASP A 183 -7.63 18.61 5.47
C ASP A 183 -8.19 19.38 4.26
N LEU A 184 -9.50 19.30 4.04
CA LEU A 184 -10.23 20.16 3.10
C LEU A 184 -10.95 21.28 3.87
N LYS A 185 -10.59 22.54 3.59
CA LYS A 185 -11.16 23.75 4.20
C LYS A 185 -11.60 24.74 3.12
N ALA A 186 -12.48 24.31 2.23
CA ALA A 186 -13.00 25.11 1.13
C ALA A 186 -14.52 25.04 1.13
N ALA A 187 -15.21 26.17 1.31
CA ALA A 187 -16.67 26.19 1.38
C ALA A 187 -17.31 25.58 0.10
N PRO A 188 -18.31 24.69 0.21
CA PRO A 188 -19.07 24.29 1.42
C PRO A 188 -18.44 23.15 2.25
N TYR A 189 -17.24 22.69 1.92
CA TYR A 189 -16.59 21.52 2.48
C TYR A 189 -15.67 21.84 3.66
N LYS A 190 -15.75 20.99 4.68
CA LYS A 190 -14.90 21.02 5.87
C LYS A 190 -14.75 19.59 6.39
N GLY A 191 -13.66 18.93 6.00
CA GLY A 191 -13.43 17.54 6.35
C GLY A 191 -11.98 17.14 6.26
N HIS A 192 -11.74 15.84 6.46
CA HIS A 192 -10.41 15.24 6.48
C HIS A 192 -10.40 13.95 5.67
N TYR A 193 -9.42 13.80 4.80
CA TYR A 193 -9.12 12.58 4.07
C TYR A 193 -7.97 11.83 4.71
N ASP A 194 -8.10 10.51 4.84
CA ASP A 194 -6.97 9.60 5.04
C ASP A 194 -6.73 8.83 3.74
N VAL A 195 -5.58 9.03 3.10
CA VAL A 195 -5.13 8.25 1.94
C VAL A 195 -4.23 7.13 2.42
N ILE A 196 -4.73 5.90 2.34
CA ILE A 196 -4.06 4.69 2.80
C ILE A 196 -3.59 3.89 1.59
N SER A 197 -2.31 3.99 1.27
CA SER A 197 -1.67 3.25 0.19
C SER A 197 -1.03 1.98 0.74
N SER A 198 -1.16 0.87 0.03
CA SER A 198 -0.59 -0.40 0.45
C SER A 198 -0.13 -1.30 -0.69
N VAL A 199 0.85 -2.15 -0.39
CA VAL A 199 1.30 -3.25 -1.24
C VAL A 199 1.24 -4.53 -0.39
N THR A 200 0.46 -5.51 -0.82
CA THR A 200 0.30 -6.81 -0.15
C THR A 200 0.90 -7.89 -1.03
N ASN A 201 1.79 -8.71 -0.47
CA ASN A 201 2.26 -9.92 -1.12
C ASN A 201 1.38 -11.09 -0.67
N TYR A 202 0.70 -11.77 -1.60
CA TYR A 202 -0.03 -13.00 -1.28
C TYR A 202 0.82 -14.26 -1.49
N GLY A 203 2.04 -14.13 -2.02
CA GLY A 203 2.94 -15.24 -2.29
C GLY A 203 2.54 -16.05 -3.52
N TRP A 204 3.12 -17.24 -3.64
CA TRP A 204 2.83 -18.18 -4.72
C TRP A 204 1.42 -18.76 -4.59
N GLN A 205 0.65 -18.60 -5.66
CA GLN A 205 -0.71 -19.12 -5.82
C GLN A 205 -0.73 -20.25 -6.84
N VAL A 206 -1.72 -21.13 -6.77
CA VAL A 206 -1.85 -22.23 -7.73
C VAL A 206 -2.42 -21.70 -9.05
N ARG A 207 -1.69 -21.86 -10.16
CA ARG A 207 -2.03 -21.32 -11.48
C ARG A 207 -3.40 -21.71 -12.00
N ARG A 208 -3.83 -22.95 -11.76
CA ARG A 208 -5.17 -23.42 -12.16
C ARG A 208 -6.33 -22.72 -11.44
N LEU A 209 -6.05 -22.02 -10.34
CA LEU A 209 -7.05 -21.25 -9.57
C LEU A 209 -7.18 -19.80 -10.07
N ALA A 210 -6.31 -19.37 -10.99
CA ALA A 210 -6.55 -18.17 -11.77
C ALA A 210 -7.47 -18.54 -12.94
N HIS A 211 -8.64 -17.92 -13.01
CA HIS A 211 -9.57 -18.05 -14.14
C HIS A 211 -9.09 -17.25 -15.37
N ALA A 212 -7.78 -17.30 -15.63
CA ALA A 212 -7.13 -16.71 -16.79
C ALA A 212 -7.07 -17.75 -17.92
N PRO A 213 -7.09 -17.35 -19.19
CA PRO A 213 -6.68 -18.22 -20.28
C PRO A 213 -5.24 -18.71 -20.06
N THR A 214 -5.05 -20.03 -20.00
CA THR A 214 -3.75 -20.69 -19.81
C THR A 214 -3.32 -21.53 -21.01
N GLU A 215 -4.24 -21.79 -21.94
CA GLU A 215 -3.98 -22.52 -23.20
C GLU A 215 -3.82 -21.53 -24.35
N PHE A 216 -2.76 -21.71 -25.14
CA PHE A 216 -2.45 -20.85 -26.28
C PHE A 216 -2.45 -21.68 -27.55
N VAL A 217 -3.33 -21.33 -28.49
CA VAL A 217 -3.30 -21.87 -29.85
C VAL A 217 -2.44 -20.95 -30.70
N TRP A 218 -1.25 -21.41 -31.08
CA TRP A 218 -0.47 -20.77 -32.15
C TRP A 218 -1.21 -20.99 -33.47
N LEU A 219 -1.86 -19.96 -33.99
CA LEU A 219 -2.31 -19.96 -35.38
C LEU A 219 -1.13 -19.47 -36.23
N PRO A 220 -0.53 -20.32 -37.10
CA PRO A 220 0.50 -19.85 -38.02
C PRO A 220 -0.09 -18.74 -38.88
N ALA A 221 0.65 -17.63 -39.00
CA ALA A 221 0.25 -16.53 -39.87
C ALA A 221 0.07 -17.09 -41.29
N ALA A 222 -1.16 -17.03 -41.83
CA ALA A 222 -1.39 -17.35 -43.22
C ALA A 222 -0.52 -16.40 -44.06
N VAL A 223 0.43 -16.99 -44.78
CA VAL A 223 1.26 -16.28 -45.75
C VAL A 223 0.30 -15.63 -46.74
N ARG A 224 0.26 -14.30 -46.76
CA ARG A 224 -0.48 -13.52 -47.76
C ARG A 224 0.31 -13.43 -49.05
#